data_AF-A0A3B8XVS3-F1
#
_entry.id   AF-A0A3B8XVS3-F1
#
_cell.length_a   1.000
_cell.length_b   1.000
_cell.length_c   1.000
_cell.angle_alpha   90.00
_cell.angle_beta   90.00
_cell.angle_gamma   90.00
#
_symmetry.space_group_name_H-M   'P 1'
#
loop_
_entity.id
_entity.type
_entity.pdbx_description
1 polymer ?
#
loop_
_entity_poly.entity_id
_entity_poly.type
_entity_poly.pdbx_seq_one_letter_code
_entity_poly.pdbx_strand_id
1 'polypeptide(L)'
;MSFKDFLSFDKMIAGRATQLLYWLGIVAILLYVFGMITGSVGTMSYNAGLGVLQFLVAIFALVFGIVLWRVICEMYLTFLSMNDRLKEIRDKLPGGPAGL
;
A
#
# COMPACT_ATOMS: atom_id res chain seq x y z
N MET A 1 -20.02 -14.60 9.46
CA MET A 1 -18.80 -14.56 8.64
C MET A 1 -17.68 -14.07 9.54
N SER A 2 -16.70 -14.91 9.83
CA SER A 2 -15.72 -14.67 10.90
C SER A 2 -14.43 -14.07 10.35
N PHE A 3 -13.89 -13.05 11.03
CA PHE A 3 -12.61 -12.38 10.72
C PHE A 3 -11.41 -13.35 10.65
N LYS A 4 -11.54 -14.57 11.19
CA LYS A 4 -10.49 -15.60 11.14
C LYS A 4 -10.21 -16.11 9.72
N ASP A 5 -11.18 -16.16 8.83
CA ASP A 5 -10.96 -16.65 7.45
C ASP A 5 -10.17 -15.66 6.59
N PHE A 6 -10.19 -14.37 6.93
CA PHE A 6 -9.34 -13.37 6.27
C PHE A 6 -7.86 -13.50 6.66
N LEU A 7 -7.56 -14.17 7.78
CA LEU A 7 -6.20 -14.39 8.27
C LEU A 7 -5.61 -15.75 7.82
N SER A 8 -6.41 -16.59 7.15
CA SER A 8 -5.97 -17.89 6.62
C SER A 8 -5.19 -17.70 5.32
N PHE A 9 -3.92 -17.33 5.51
CA PHE A 9 -2.89 -16.95 4.55
C PHE A 9 -2.40 -18.09 3.63
N ASP A 10 -3.28 -18.76 2.90
CA ASP A 10 -2.84 -19.82 1.99
C ASP A 10 -3.19 -19.52 0.53
N LYS A 11 -2.15 -19.11 -0.21
CA LYS A 11 -1.98 -19.24 -1.66
C LYS A 11 -2.91 -18.52 -2.65
N MET A 12 -4.08 -17.99 -2.27
CA MET A 12 -4.95 -17.20 -3.18
C MET A 12 -5.22 -15.76 -2.71
N ILE A 13 -4.78 -15.41 -1.52
CA ILE A 13 -5.08 -14.11 -0.90
C ILE A 13 -4.09 -13.02 -1.32
N ALA A 14 -2.85 -13.38 -1.67
CA ALA A 14 -1.77 -12.43 -1.96
C ALA A 14 -2.19 -11.30 -2.93
N GLY A 15 -2.74 -11.63 -4.10
CA GLY A 15 -3.18 -10.61 -5.07
C GLY A 15 -4.35 -9.75 -4.58
N ARG A 16 -5.36 -10.35 -3.91
CA ARG A 16 -6.52 -9.62 -3.37
C ARG A 16 -6.17 -8.76 -2.15
N ALA A 17 -5.28 -9.23 -1.29
CA ALA A 17 -4.84 -8.51 -0.10
C ALA A 17 -4.06 -7.25 -0.48
N THR A 18 -3.19 -7.32 -1.50
CA THR A 18 -2.48 -6.12 -1.98
C THR A 18 -3.43 -5.13 -2.65
N GLN A 19 -4.48 -5.60 -3.35
CA GLN A 19 -5.52 -4.72 -3.89
C GLN A 19 -6.31 -4.01 -2.78
N LEU A 20 -6.62 -4.71 -1.68
CA LEU A 20 -7.26 -4.11 -0.50
C LEU A 20 -6.35 -3.06 0.15
N LEU A 21 -5.06 -3.38 0.33
CA LEU A 21 -4.05 -2.45 0.85
C LEU A 21 -3.88 -1.22 -0.05
N TYR A 22 -3.91 -1.39 -1.37
CA TYR A 22 -3.80 -0.28 -2.31
C TYR A 22 -4.93 0.73 -2.10
N TRP A 23 -6.19 0.25 -2.07
CA TRP A 23 -7.35 1.10 -1.81
C TRP A 23 -7.30 1.75 -0.43
N LEU A 24 -6.94 0.98 0.60
CA LEU A 24 -6.84 1.49 1.97
C LEU A 24 -5.79 2.61 2.08
N GLY A 25 -4.64 2.44 1.41
CA GLY A 25 -3.61 3.46 1.38
C GLY A 25 -4.00 4.71 0.60
N ILE A 26 -4.71 4.58 -0.53
CA ILE A 26 -5.27 5.75 -1.21
C ILE A 26 -6.22 6.52 -0.30
N VAL A 27 -7.11 5.81 0.40
CA VAL A 27 -8.03 6.45 1.36
C VAL A 27 -7.24 7.14 2.48
N ALA A 28 -6.21 6.50 3.02
CA ALA A 28 -5.36 7.10 4.05
C ALA A 28 -4.62 8.35 3.56
N ILE A 29 -4.06 8.33 2.35
CA ILE A 29 -3.38 9.50 1.74
C ILE A 29 -4.38 10.63 1.51
N LEU A 30 -5.58 10.33 1.00
CA LEU A 30 -6.62 11.33 0.81
C LEU A 30 -7.06 11.97 2.13
N LEU A 31 -7.27 11.17 3.18
CA LEU A 31 -7.61 11.69 4.51
C LEU A 31 -6.48 12.53 5.10
N TYR A 32 -5.22 12.10 4.92
CA TYR A 32 -4.06 12.83 5.38
C TYR A 32 -3.93 14.20 4.69
N VAL A 33 -4.08 14.23 3.36
CA VAL A 33 -4.03 15.48 2.59
C VAL A 33 -5.22 16.38 2.94
N PHE A 34 -6.41 15.83 3.14
CA PHE A 34 -7.57 16.59 3.57
C PHE A 34 -7.33 17.24 4.96
N GLY A 35 -6.74 16.49 5.89
CA GLY A 35 -6.30 17.02 7.19
C GLY A 35 -5.27 18.15 7.04
N MET A 36 -4.29 17.98 6.16
CA MET A 36 -3.27 19.02 5.89
C MET A 36 -3.87 20.29 5.29
N ILE A 37 -4.83 20.16 4.37
CA ILE A 37 -5.53 21.32 3.77
C ILE A 37 -6.35 22.06 4.83
N THR A 38 -7.18 21.35 5.61
CA THR A 38 -7.96 21.99 6.68
C THR A 38 -7.08 22.65 7.73
N GLY A 39 -5.95 22.03 8.09
CA GLY A 39 -4.93 22.63 8.95
C GLY A 39 -4.33 23.90 8.35
N SER A 40 -3.99 23.89 7.05
CA SER A 40 -3.40 25.05 6.36
C SER A 40 -4.29 26.29 6.39
N VAL A 41 -5.62 26.12 6.30
CA VAL A 41 -6.60 27.21 6.42
C VAL A 41 -6.60 27.80 7.83
N GLY A 42 -6.50 26.96 8.86
CA GLY A 42 -6.34 27.42 10.24
C GLY A 42 -5.04 28.20 10.45
N THR A 43 -3.93 27.69 9.92
CA THR A 43 -2.61 28.34 10.03
C THR A 43 -2.55 29.67 9.30
N MET A 44 -3.25 29.82 8.17
CA MET A 44 -3.34 31.07 7.38
C MET A 44 -3.89 32.24 8.20
N SER A 45 -4.80 31.97 9.17
CA SER A 45 -5.37 33.01 10.03
C SER A 45 -4.34 33.63 10.99
N TYR A 46 -3.29 32.89 11.34
CA TYR A 46 -2.24 33.36 12.26
C TYR A 46 -0.98 33.80 11.50
N ASN A 47 -0.64 33.09 10.43
CA ASN A 47 0.51 33.37 9.59
C ASN A 47 0.24 32.88 8.16
N ALA A 48 -0.13 33.82 7.30
CA ALA A 48 -0.43 33.55 5.89
C ALA A 48 0.73 32.86 5.16
N GLY A 49 1.98 33.24 5.44
CA GLY A 49 3.16 32.64 4.81
C GLY A 49 3.33 31.16 5.12
N LEU A 50 3.12 30.78 6.39
CA LEU A 50 3.16 29.37 6.80
C LEU A 50 1.99 28.57 6.23
N GLY A 51 0.78 29.12 6.21
CA GLY A 51 -0.38 28.43 5.65
C GLY A 51 -0.25 28.15 4.14
N VAL A 52 0.28 29.09 3.36
CA VAL A 52 0.57 28.87 1.92
C VAL A 52 1.63 27.78 1.74
N LEU A 53 2.69 27.80 2.54
CA LEU A 53 3.75 26.78 2.47
C LEU A 53 3.20 25.39 2.82
N GLN A 54 2.36 25.29 3.84
CA GLN A 54 1.72 24.04 4.26
C GLN A 54 0.76 23.49 3.20
N PHE A 55 0.03 24.37 2.50
CA PHE A 55 -0.81 24.00 1.36
C PHE A 55 0.00 23.46 0.18
N LEU A 56 1.11 24.13 -0.18
CA LEU A 56 2.03 23.64 -1.21
C LEU A 56 2.59 22.26 -0.84
N VAL A 57 3.05 22.08 0.40
CA VAL A 57 3.53 20.79 0.91
C VAL A 57 2.43 19.72 0.83
N ALA A 58 1.17 20.06 1.11
CA ALA A 58 0.05 19.12 1.00
C ALA A 58 -0.16 18.62 -0.44
N ILE A 59 -0.03 19.49 -1.45
CA ILE A 59 -0.12 19.10 -2.87
C ILE A 59 1.06 18.19 -3.24
N PHE A 60 2.28 18.56 -2.86
CA PHE A 60 3.46 17.71 -3.08
C PHE A 60 3.31 16.36 -2.38
N ALA A 61 2.85 16.33 -1.13
CA ALA A 61 2.61 15.12 -0.36
C ALA A 61 1.53 14.23 -1.00
N LEU A 62 0.51 14.80 -1.65
CA LEU A 62 -0.48 14.01 -2.39
C LEU A 62 0.16 13.30 -3.59
N VAL A 63 0.89 14.03 -4.43
CA VAL A 63 1.51 13.47 -5.64
C VAL A 63 2.58 12.45 -5.27
N PHE A 64 3.53 12.83 -4.42
CA PHE A 64 4.59 11.93 -3.97
C PHE A 64 4.02 10.77 -3.13
N GLY A 65 3.02 11.01 -2.29
CA GLY A 65 2.38 9.97 -1.49
C GLY A 65 1.74 8.90 -2.35
N ILE A 66 1.00 9.27 -3.40
CA ILE A 66 0.38 8.32 -4.33
C ILE A 66 1.45 7.53 -5.09
N VAL A 67 2.49 8.20 -5.59
CA VAL A 67 3.57 7.54 -6.34
C VAL A 67 4.35 6.57 -5.45
N LEU A 68 4.78 7.00 -4.27
CA LEU A 68 5.50 6.17 -3.31
C LEU A 68 4.65 4.98 -2.86
N TRP A 69 3.35 5.20 -2.61
CA TRP A 69 2.44 4.11 -2.26
C TRP A 69 2.34 3.06 -3.36
N ARG A 70 2.30 3.49 -4.63
CA ARG A 70 2.32 2.57 -5.77
C ARG A 70 3.58 1.74 -5.82
N VAL A 71 4.75 2.36 -5.67
CA VAL A 71 6.05 1.67 -5.67
C VAL A 71 6.11 0.62 -4.55
N ILE A 72 5.64 0.98 -3.35
CA ILE A 72 5.59 0.05 -2.22
C ILE A 72 4.67 -1.14 -2.53
N CYS A 73 3.47 -0.89 -3.09
CA CYS A 73 2.54 -1.96 -3.47
C CYS A 73 3.14 -2.89 -4.54
N GLU A 74 3.80 -2.33 -5.56
CA GLU A 74 4.48 -3.10 -6.62
C GLU A 74 5.64 -3.94 -6.06
N MET A 75 6.41 -3.39 -5.11
CA MET A 75 7.47 -4.11 -4.42
C MET A 75 6.91 -5.34 -3.67
N TYR A 76 5.82 -5.19 -2.92
CA TYR A 76 5.17 -6.32 -2.23
C TYR A 76 4.69 -7.41 -3.21
N LEU A 77 4.04 -7.04 -4.31
CA LEU A 77 3.62 -7.99 -5.35
C LEU A 77 4.82 -8.71 -5.96
N THR A 78 5.91 -7.98 -6.20
CA THR A 78 7.15 -8.55 -6.75
C THR A 78 7.72 -9.60 -5.81
N PHE A 79 7.86 -9.30 -4.52
CA PHE A 79 8.32 -10.26 -3.51
C PHE A 79 7.43 -11.50 -3.40
N LEU A 80 6.10 -11.32 -3.46
CA LEU A 80 5.16 -12.45 -3.46
C LEU A 80 5.33 -13.32 -4.72
N SER A 81 5.45 -12.69 -5.89
CA SER A 81 5.65 -13.41 -7.16
C SER A 81 6.97 -14.19 -7.20
N MET A 82 8.04 -13.68 -6.56
CA MET A 82 9.31 -14.39 -6.43
C MET A 82 9.16 -15.65 -5.58
N ASN A 83 8.43 -15.56 -4.47
CA ASN A 83 8.16 -16.71 -3.60
C ASN A 83 7.35 -17.80 -4.31
N ASP A 84 6.37 -17.42 -5.13
CA ASP A 84 5.57 -18.39 -5.89
C ASP A 84 6.40 -19.10 -6.96
N ARG A 85 7.29 -18.40 -7.66
CA ARG A 85 8.24 -18.99 -8.62
C ARG A 85 9.19 -20.00 -7.95
N LEU A 86 9.65 -19.71 -6.73
CA LEU A 86 10.51 -20.62 -5.97
C LEU A 86 9.78 -21.90 -5.54
N LYS A 87 8.49 -21.80 -5.17
CA LYS A 87 7.65 -22.98 -4.91
C LYS A 87 7.49 -23.85 -6.16
N GLU A 88 7.33 -23.23 -7.33
CA GLU A 88 7.20 -23.95 -8.61
C GLU A 88 8.49 -24.71 -9.00
N ILE A 89 9.66 -24.13 -8.73
CA ILE A 89 10.96 -24.80 -8.96
C ILE A 89 11.13 -26.00 -8.02
N ARG A 90 10.75 -25.85 -6.74
CA ARG A 90 10.79 -26.94 -5.75
C ARG A 90 9.91 -28.11 -6.18
N ASP A 91 8.70 -27.84 -6.66
CA ASP A 91 7.74 -28.89 -7.04
C ASP A 91 8.18 -29.63 -8.34
N LYS A 92 9.06 -29.04 -9.15
CA LYS A 92 9.65 -29.66 -10.36
C LYS A 92 10.95 -30.44 -10.11
N LEU A 93 11.49 -30.44 -8.88
CA LEU A 93 12.72 -31.15 -8.53
C LEU A 93 12.42 -32.64 -8.22
N PRO A 94 13.23 -33.61 -8.70
CA PRO A 94 12.97 -35.06 -8.59
C PRO A 94 13.15 -35.66 -7.17
N GLY A 95 12.67 -34.97 -6.14
CA GLY A 95 12.58 -35.44 -4.75
C GLY A 95 11.44 -34.79 -3.96
N GLY A 96 10.55 -34.03 -4.63
CA GLY A 96 9.33 -33.50 -4.03
C GLY A 96 8.24 -34.59 -3.89
N PRO A 97 7.21 -34.36 -3.06
CA PRO A 97 6.16 -35.34 -2.73
C PRO A 97 5.32 -35.87 -3.91
N ALA A 98 5.55 -35.41 -5.13
CA ALA A 98 4.94 -35.93 -6.36
C ALA A 98 5.73 -37.10 -6.99
N GLY A 99 6.89 -37.47 -6.45
CA GLY A 99 7.76 -38.53 -6.96
C GLY A 99 7.69 -39.88 -6.22
N LEU A 100 6.69 -40.10 -5.36
CA LEU A 100 6.41 -41.38 -4.71
C LEU A 100 5.06 -41.94 -5.17
#